data_AF-A0A6M1YP75-F1
#
_entry.id   AF-A0A6M1YP75-F1
#
_cell.length_a   1.000
_cell.length_b   1.000
_cell.length_c   1.000
_cell.angle_alpha   90.00
_cell.angle_beta   90.00
_cell.angle_gamma   90.00
#
_symmetry.space_group_name_H-M   'P 1'
#
loop_
_entity.id
_entity.type
_entity.pdbx_description
1 polymer ?
#
loop_
_entity_poly.entity_id
_entity_poly.type
_entity_poly.pdbx_seq_one_letter_code
_entity_poly.pdbx_strand_id
1 'polypeptide(L)'
;MHPNIRKILKNTLPFFSLVFFIWLALNRTDGFKTNLITKFEKIDDTYKIDVDKNLLETKDILSQDFHYLTRGRECFIFESADKKYVLKFFDSSRYYTKYFFPKVALPKLLDNYRKKHYNRRSKKLAFNLSSSKLAFDNLKEDSALIYVNLNISKNFDDKIKVKNKYGKIFDLDLNNIFFILQKKCDIFYQVYEKTTDEKYKLYLIESFLEMAHNRTKKLIIDDDIGKKRRNWGLFNNKAVTIDIGRWYFDEKLQTLFGYKKEMIKATKILRKYLEDNEPEKISFLNQSLDNYFENFDSSAF
;
A
#
# COMPACT_ATOMS: atom_id res chain seq x y z
N MET A 1 -39.07 -38.21 -7.50
CA MET A 1 -38.73 -36.77 -7.36
C MET A 1 -39.89 -35.94 -7.91
N HIS A 2 -40.54 -35.12 -7.07
CA HIS A 2 -41.79 -34.44 -7.41
C HIS A 2 -41.61 -33.54 -8.66
N PRO A 3 -42.55 -33.51 -9.62
CA PRO A 3 -42.44 -32.72 -10.85
C PRO A 3 -42.15 -31.22 -10.60
N ASN A 4 -42.65 -30.68 -9.49
CA ASN A 4 -42.38 -29.31 -9.06
C ASN A 4 -40.90 -29.06 -8.70
N ILE A 5 -40.21 -30.05 -8.13
CA ILE A 5 -38.78 -29.95 -7.76
C ILE A 5 -37.91 -29.94 -9.02
N ARG A 6 -38.24 -30.75 -10.05
CA ARG A 6 -37.54 -30.73 -11.34
C ARG A 6 -37.69 -29.39 -12.07
N LYS A 7 -38.87 -28.77 -12.00
CA LYS A 7 -39.12 -27.46 -12.63
C LYS A 7 -38.37 -26.32 -11.92
N ILE A 8 -38.32 -26.34 -10.60
CA ILE A 8 -37.54 -25.38 -9.81
C ILE A 8 -36.04 -25.52 -10.11
N LEU A 9 -35.49 -26.74 -10.08
CA LEU A 9 -34.07 -26.98 -10.36
C LEU A 9 -33.66 -26.60 -11.79
N LYS A 10 -34.50 -26.87 -12.79
CA LYS A 10 -34.24 -26.45 -14.18
C LYS A 10 -34.12 -24.92 -14.32
N ASN A 11 -34.87 -24.17 -13.52
CA ASN A 11 -34.90 -22.71 -13.61
C ASN A 11 -33.86 -22.03 -12.70
N THR A 12 -33.48 -22.65 -11.57
CA THR A 12 -32.50 -22.07 -10.64
C THR A 12 -31.06 -22.45 -10.97
N LEU A 13 -30.81 -23.63 -11.55
CA LEU A 13 -29.45 -24.10 -11.86
C LEU A 13 -28.67 -23.19 -12.84
N PRO A 14 -29.27 -22.63 -13.92
CA PRO A 14 -28.57 -21.68 -14.79
C PRO A 14 -28.18 -20.39 -14.07
N PHE A 15 -29.03 -19.90 -13.16
CA PHE A 15 -28.74 -18.71 -12.37
C PHE A 15 -27.57 -18.94 -11.40
N PHE A 16 -27.58 -20.03 -10.65
CA PHE A 16 -26.47 -20.39 -9.77
C PHE A 16 -25.18 -20.66 -10.55
N SER A 17 -25.28 -21.27 -11.74
CA SER A 17 -24.13 -21.48 -12.62
C SER A 17 -23.55 -20.14 -13.10
N LEU A 18 -24.40 -19.20 -13.53
CA LEU A 18 -23.96 -17.86 -13.95
C LEU A 18 -23.28 -17.11 -12.79
N VAL A 19 -23.89 -17.10 -11.61
CA VAL A 19 -23.31 -16.47 -10.41
C VAL A 19 -21.98 -17.14 -10.05
N PHE A 20 -21.90 -18.47 -10.13
CA PHE A 20 -20.67 -19.22 -9.90
C PHE A 20 -19.59 -18.86 -10.93
N PHE A 21 -19.90 -18.79 -12.23
CA PHE A 21 -18.92 -18.42 -13.24
C PHE A 21 -18.47 -16.95 -13.13
N ILE A 22 -19.36 -16.03 -12.74
CA ILE A 22 -18.99 -14.64 -12.43
C ILE A 22 -18.07 -14.59 -11.21
N TRP A 23 -18.43 -15.29 -10.13
CA TRP A 23 -17.62 -15.40 -8.92
C TRP A 23 -16.26 -16.02 -9.21
N LEU A 24 -16.23 -17.11 -9.98
CA LEU A 24 -15.03 -17.77 -10.45
C LEU A 24 -14.19 -16.78 -11.26
N ALA A 25 -14.76 -16.11 -12.27
CA ALA A 25 -14.04 -15.13 -13.08
C ALA A 25 -13.45 -13.96 -12.26
N LEU A 26 -14.17 -13.47 -11.24
CA LEU A 26 -13.71 -12.38 -10.38
C LEU A 26 -12.58 -12.80 -9.44
N ASN A 27 -12.70 -13.96 -8.78
CA ASN A 27 -11.65 -14.48 -7.92
C ASN A 27 -10.44 -14.96 -8.71
N ARG A 28 -10.68 -15.33 -9.97
CA ARG A 28 -9.63 -15.73 -10.88
C ARG A 28 -8.68 -14.57 -11.17
N THR A 29 -9.15 -13.36 -11.42
CA THR A 29 -8.24 -12.21 -11.70
C THR A 29 -8.00 -11.30 -10.51
N ASP A 30 -8.51 -11.67 -9.32
CA ASP A 30 -8.65 -10.77 -8.16
C ASP A 30 -9.37 -9.45 -8.54
N GLY A 31 -10.17 -9.50 -9.61
CA GLY A 31 -10.87 -8.37 -10.22
C GLY A 31 -9.98 -7.42 -11.04
N PHE A 32 -8.72 -7.74 -11.34
CA PHE A 32 -7.85 -6.90 -12.16
C PHE A 32 -8.39 -6.72 -13.58
N LYS A 33 -8.40 -5.45 -14.03
CA LYS A 33 -8.64 -5.02 -15.41
C LYS A 33 -7.83 -3.75 -15.65
N THR A 34 -7.29 -3.57 -16.85
CA THR A 34 -6.46 -2.39 -17.18
C THR A 34 -7.23 -1.08 -17.08
N ASN A 35 -8.53 -1.07 -17.39
CA ASN A 35 -9.39 0.10 -17.21
C ASN A 35 -9.70 0.44 -15.74
N LEU A 36 -9.31 -0.43 -14.79
CA LEU A 36 -9.37 -0.15 -13.37
C LEU A 36 -8.06 0.43 -12.82
N ILE A 37 -7.06 0.68 -13.67
CA ILE A 37 -5.89 1.45 -13.27
C ILE A 37 -6.24 2.95 -13.31
N THR A 38 -5.96 3.65 -12.22
CA THR A 38 -6.18 5.10 -12.10
C THR A 38 -5.26 5.83 -13.07
N LYS A 39 -5.86 6.65 -13.94
CA LYS A 39 -5.16 7.53 -14.89
C LYS A 39 -5.20 8.97 -14.42
N PHE A 40 -4.27 9.79 -14.91
CA PHE A 40 -4.39 11.23 -14.75
C PHE A 40 -5.55 11.76 -15.60
N GLU A 41 -6.32 12.68 -15.03
CA GLU A 41 -7.34 13.43 -15.77
C GLU A 41 -6.79 14.76 -16.28
N LYS A 42 -5.84 15.34 -15.54
CA LYS A 42 -5.19 16.62 -15.82
C LYS A 42 -3.85 16.69 -15.08
N ILE A 43 -3.02 17.65 -15.46
CA ILE A 43 -1.82 18.02 -14.71
C ILE A 43 -2.25 18.58 -13.34
N ASP A 44 -1.60 18.13 -12.28
CA ASP A 44 -1.81 18.63 -10.91
C ASP A 44 -0.46 18.80 -10.18
N ASP A 45 0.00 20.04 -10.10
CA ASP A 45 1.29 20.36 -9.50
C ASP A 45 1.33 20.17 -7.96
N THR A 46 0.19 19.96 -7.32
CA THR A 46 0.10 19.65 -5.88
C THR A 46 0.96 18.44 -5.50
N TYR A 47 1.06 17.45 -6.39
CA TYR A 47 1.81 16.22 -6.17
C TYR A 47 3.10 16.15 -6.99
N LYS A 48 3.55 17.29 -7.51
CA LYS A 48 4.80 17.35 -8.27
C LYS A 48 5.95 16.90 -7.38
N ILE A 49 6.78 16.05 -7.94
CA ILE A 49 8.00 15.52 -7.34
C ILE A 49 9.14 15.72 -8.31
N ASP A 50 10.36 15.77 -7.78
CA ASP A 50 11.56 15.77 -8.60
C ASP A 50 11.80 14.36 -9.16
N VAL A 51 11.21 14.11 -10.33
CA VAL A 51 11.24 12.83 -11.05
C VAL A 51 12.59 12.54 -11.68
N ASP A 52 13.46 13.53 -11.85
CA ASP A 52 14.76 13.30 -12.50
C ASP A 52 15.66 12.45 -11.60
N LYS A 53 15.42 12.52 -10.28
CA LYS A 53 16.06 11.66 -9.29
C LYS A 53 15.65 10.20 -9.47
N ASN A 54 16.60 9.37 -9.90
CA ASN A 54 16.48 7.93 -10.22
C ASN A 54 15.72 7.60 -11.52
N LEU A 55 15.50 8.56 -12.43
CA LEU A 55 14.78 8.26 -13.69
C LEU A 55 15.48 7.18 -14.52
N LEU A 56 16.81 7.23 -14.64
CA LEU A 56 17.58 6.23 -15.41
C LEU A 56 17.46 4.83 -14.80
N GLU A 57 17.68 4.68 -13.49
CA GLU A 57 17.48 3.41 -12.76
C GLU A 57 16.03 2.91 -12.95
N THR A 58 15.07 3.82 -12.90
CA THR A 58 13.65 3.50 -13.07
C THR A 58 13.34 3.00 -14.48
N LYS A 59 13.88 3.64 -15.52
CA LYS A 59 13.74 3.18 -16.92
C LYS A 59 14.32 1.78 -17.10
N ASP A 60 15.50 1.53 -16.55
CA ASP A 60 16.15 0.21 -16.62
C ASP A 60 15.29 -0.86 -15.95
N ILE A 61 14.81 -0.63 -14.73
CA ILE A 61 13.93 -1.56 -14.02
C ILE A 61 12.62 -1.79 -14.77
N LEU A 62 12.04 -0.76 -15.38
CA LEU A 62 10.75 -0.84 -16.09
C LEU A 62 10.86 -1.42 -17.50
N SER A 63 12.08 -1.63 -18.02
CA SER A 63 12.30 -2.29 -19.32
C SER A 63 11.96 -3.79 -19.29
N GLN A 64 11.94 -4.39 -18.10
CA GLN A 64 11.62 -5.80 -17.93
C GLN A 64 10.11 -6.06 -17.84
N ASP A 65 9.71 -7.32 -18.04
CA ASP A 65 8.33 -7.76 -17.85
C ASP A 65 7.92 -7.76 -16.37
N PHE A 66 6.64 -7.45 -16.12
CA PHE A 66 6.03 -7.53 -14.79
C PHE A 66 4.89 -8.53 -14.76
N HIS A 67 4.76 -9.28 -13.67
CA HIS A 67 3.76 -10.30 -13.46
C HIS A 67 2.86 -9.95 -12.27
N TYR A 68 1.57 -10.18 -12.42
CA TYR A 68 0.60 -9.90 -11.38
C TYR A 68 0.89 -10.73 -10.13
N LEU A 69 1.12 -10.04 -9.02
CA LEU A 69 1.40 -10.65 -7.73
C LEU A 69 0.11 -10.77 -6.91
N THR A 70 -0.56 -9.63 -6.67
CA THR A 70 -1.77 -9.60 -5.83
C THR A 70 -2.54 -8.28 -5.98
N ARG A 71 -3.69 -8.18 -5.32
CA ARG A 71 -4.45 -6.93 -5.17
C ARG A 71 -4.37 -6.48 -3.72
N GLY A 72 -3.72 -5.34 -3.50
CA GLY A 72 -3.78 -4.61 -2.25
C GLY A 72 -5.15 -3.96 -2.02
N ARG A 73 -5.29 -3.26 -0.90
CA ARG A 73 -6.52 -2.50 -0.60
C ARG A 73 -6.79 -1.41 -1.65
N GLU A 74 -5.71 -0.83 -2.17
CA GLU A 74 -5.69 0.42 -2.92
C GLU A 74 -4.95 0.32 -4.24
N CYS A 75 -4.14 -0.72 -4.43
CA CYS A 75 -3.33 -0.91 -5.62
C CYS A 75 -3.41 -2.35 -6.15
N PHE A 76 -3.24 -2.50 -7.46
CA PHE A 76 -2.80 -3.76 -8.07
C PHE A 76 -1.29 -3.84 -7.99
N ILE A 77 -0.76 -5.00 -7.58
CA ILE A 77 0.64 -5.20 -7.29
C ILE A 77 1.20 -6.18 -8.31
N PHE A 78 2.28 -5.79 -8.97
CA PHE A 78 3.01 -6.57 -9.93
C PHE A 78 4.44 -6.75 -9.46
N GLU A 79 5.01 -7.90 -9.74
CA GLU A 79 6.39 -8.28 -9.45
C GLU A 79 7.18 -8.29 -10.76
N SER A 80 8.39 -7.76 -10.72
CA SER A 80 9.37 -7.84 -11.82
C SER A 80 9.79 -9.27 -12.15
N ALA A 81 10.21 -9.52 -13.40
CA ALA A 81 10.70 -10.82 -13.83
C ALA A 81 11.88 -11.34 -12.99
N ASP A 82 12.78 -10.45 -12.55
CA ASP A 82 13.90 -10.79 -11.66
C ASP A 82 13.52 -10.95 -10.18
N LYS A 83 12.26 -10.70 -9.83
CA LYS A 83 11.69 -10.75 -8.47
C LYS A 83 12.33 -9.79 -7.47
N LYS A 84 13.05 -8.76 -7.91
CA LYS A 84 13.70 -7.78 -7.02
C LYS A 84 12.86 -6.53 -6.79
N TYR A 85 11.83 -6.32 -7.61
CA TYR A 85 11.02 -5.10 -7.63
C TYR A 85 9.53 -5.38 -7.62
N VAL A 86 8.79 -4.42 -7.05
CA VAL A 86 7.34 -4.38 -7.03
C VAL A 86 6.84 -3.09 -7.67
N LEU A 87 5.95 -3.23 -8.64
CA LEU A 87 5.25 -2.14 -9.31
C LEU A 87 3.79 -2.10 -8.86
N LYS A 88 3.35 -0.96 -8.33
CA LYS A 88 1.99 -0.78 -7.80
C LYS A 88 1.22 0.23 -8.64
N PHE A 89 0.05 -0.18 -9.11
CA PHE A 89 -0.90 0.69 -9.82
C PHE A 89 -2.11 0.98 -8.96
N PHE A 90 -2.49 2.24 -8.84
CA PHE A 90 -3.67 2.65 -8.08
C PHE A 90 -4.95 2.05 -8.70
N ASP A 91 -5.80 1.46 -7.86
CA ASP A 91 -7.05 0.81 -8.26
C ASP A 91 -8.21 1.80 -8.26
N SER A 92 -8.59 2.25 -9.45
CA SER A 92 -9.63 3.26 -9.69
C SER A 92 -10.99 2.86 -9.11
N SER A 93 -11.26 1.56 -8.92
CA SER A 93 -12.50 1.08 -8.28
C SER A 93 -12.60 1.46 -6.80
N ARG A 94 -11.48 1.86 -6.18
CA ARG A 94 -11.40 2.36 -4.79
C ARG A 94 -11.60 3.87 -4.70
N TYR A 95 -11.37 4.60 -5.78
CA TYR A 95 -11.32 6.06 -5.82
C TYR A 95 -12.49 6.71 -6.57
N TYR A 96 -13.02 6.03 -7.58
CA TYR A 96 -14.14 6.54 -8.37
C TYR A 96 -15.38 5.67 -8.19
N THR A 97 -16.55 6.29 -8.30
CA THR A 97 -17.82 5.54 -8.41
C THR A 97 -18.06 5.19 -9.88
N LYS A 98 -18.58 4.00 -10.17
CA LYS A 98 -18.88 3.59 -11.56
C LYS A 98 -19.78 4.64 -12.24
N TYR A 99 -19.47 4.95 -13.50
CA TYR A 99 -20.05 5.99 -14.36
C TYR A 99 -21.59 5.98 -14.54
N PHE A 100 -22.29 4.94 -14.07
CA PHE A 100 -23.76 4.83 -14.20
C PHE A 100 -24.53 5.53 -13.08
N PHE A 101 -23.91 5.77 -11.92
CA PHE A 101 -24.60 6.42 -10.80
C PHE A 101 -24.85 7.94 -10.89
N PRO A 102 -24.03 8.77 -11.59
CA PRO A 102 -24.22 10.22 -11.56
C PRO A 102 -25.36 10.73 -12.46
N LYS A 103 -25.79 9.97 -13.48
CA LYS A 103 -26.79 10.42 -14.47
C LYS A 103 -28.24 10.19 -14.06
N VAL A 104 -28.49 9.48 -12.96
CA VAL A 104 -29.84 9.23 -12.46
C VAL A 104 -30.19 10.27 -11.40
N ALA A 105 -31.33 10.95 -11.55
CA ALA A 105 -31.89 11.80 -10.51
C ALA A 105 -32.32 10.91 -9.33
N LEU A 106 -31.77 11.15 -8.14
CA LEU A 106 -32.08 10.39 -6.94
C LEU A 106 -32.82 11.29 -5.94
N PRO A 107 -33.71 10.72 -5.10
CA PRO A 107 -34.26 11.43 -3.95
C PRO A 107 -33.16 12.05 -3.09
N LYS A 108 -33.44 13.20 -2.46
CA LYS A 108 -32.45 14.05 -1.75
C LYS A 108 -31.57 13.26 -0.76
N LEU A 109 -32.15 12.33 0.00
CA LEU A 109 -31.40 11.49 0.94
C LEU A 109 -30.36 10.59 0.24
N LEU A 110 -30.76 9.94 -0.85
CA LEU A 110 -29.89 9.06 -1.64
C LEU A 110 -28.85 9.87 -2.42
N ASP A 111 -29.20 11.05 -2.92
CA ASP A 111 -28.24 11.96 -3.57
C ASP A 111 -27.20 12.49 -2.57
N ASN A 112 -27.61 12.87 -1.36
CA ASN A 112 -26.69 13.27 -0.29
C ASN A 112 -25.73 12.13 0.09
N TYR A 113 -26.24 10.90 0.20
CA TYR A 113 -25.40 9.73 0.42
C TYR A 113 -24.42 9.51 -0.74
N ARG A 114 -24.87 9.62 -1.99
CA ARG A 114 -24.04 9.53 -3.19
C ARG A 114 -22.92 10.56 -3.18
N LYS A 115 -23.23 11.84 -2.94
CA LYS A 115 -22.27 12.96 -2.84
C LYS A 115 -21.26 12.72 -1.72
N LYS A 116 -21.71 12.33 -0.53
CA LYS A 116 -20.82 12.00 0.61
C LYS A 116 -19.90 10.84 0.28
N HIS A 117 -20.42 9.79 -0.37
CA HIS A 117 -19.64 8.64 -0.77
C HIS A 117 -18.59 8.99 -1.84
N TYR A 118 -18.96 9.81 -2.83
CA TYR A 118 -18.04 10.33 -3.85
C TYR A 118 -16.93 11.17 -3.22
N ASN A 119 -17.28 12.17 -2.40
CA ASN A 119 -16.33 13.04 -1.72
C ASN A 119 -15.36 12.27 -0.83
N ARG A 120 -15.83 11.21 -0.16
CA ARG A 120 -14.96 10.35 0.65
C ARG A 120 -13.92 9.62 -0.21
N ARG A 121 -14.30 9.15 -1.40
CA ARG A 121 -13.36 8.41 -2.28
C ARG A 121 -12.38 9.33 -2.99
N SER A 122 -12.80 10.53 -3.41
CA SER A 122 -11.88 11.52 -4.00
C SER A 122 -10.86 12.00 -2.97
N LYS A 123 -11.30 12.32 -1.74
CA LYS A 123 -10.39 12.64 -0.62
C LYS A 123 -9.41 11.51 -0.33
N LYS A 124 -9.84 10.25 -0.49
CA LYS A 124 -8.97 9.09 -0.30
C LYS A 124 -7.85 9.01 -1.34
N LEU A 125 -8.14 9.32 -2.60
CA LEU A 125 -7.10 9.38 -3.64
C LEU A 125 -6.09 10.47 -3.31
N ALA A 126 -6.57 11.70 -3.10
CA ALA A 126 -5.72 12.84 -2.75
C ALA A 126 -4.81 12.53 -1.56
N PHE A 127 -5.38 11.95 -0.49
CA PHE A 127 -4.61 11.58 0.69
C PHE A 127 -3.51 10.54 0.40
N ASN A 128 -3.80 9.53 -0.43
CA ASN A 128 -2.78 8.56 -0.81
C ASN A 128 -1.69 9.15 -1.72
N LEU A 129 -2.04 10.10 -2.60
CA LEU A 129 -1.08 10.79 -3.44
C LEU A 129 -0.16 11.68 -2.59
N SER A 130 -0.73 12.46 -1.66
CA SER A 130 0.03 13.23 -0.66
C SER A 130 0.97 12.32 0.14
N SER A 131 0.46 11.19 0.62
CA SER A 131 1.23 10.20 1.37
C SER A 131 2.38 9.59 0.57
N SER A 132 2.14 9.30 -0.72
CA SER A 132 3.17 8.76 -1.62
C SER A 132 4.27 9.78 -1.92
N LYS A 133 3.89 11.05 -2.12
CA LYS A 133 4.84 12.16 -2.27
C LYS A 133 5.68 12.32 -1.00
N LEU A 134 5.00 12.38 0.16
CA LEU A 134 5.65 12.49 1.47
C LEU A 134 6.68 11.38 1.69
N ALA A 135 6.31 10.14 1.40
CA ALA A 135 7.20 8.99 1.51
C ALA A 135 8.40 9.09 0.56
N PHE A 136 8.18 9.50 -0.69
CA PHE A 136 9.26 9.65 -1.67
C PHE A 136 10.25 10.75 -1.28
N ASP A 137 9.75 11.90 -0.84
CA ASP A 137 10.57 13.07 -0.52
C ASP A 137 11.37 12.86 0.77
N ASN A 138 10.79 12.17 1.78
CA ASN A 138 11.34 12.15 3.13
C ASN A 138 11.76 10.76 3.62
N LEU A 139 11.22 9.67 3.08
CA LEU A 139 11.33 8.33 3.65
C LEU A 139 11.61 7.26 2.57
N LYS A 140 12.34 7.65 1.53
CA LYS A 140 12.62 6.77 0.39
C LYS A 140 13.26 5.44 0.82
N GLU A 141 14.26 5.50 1.68
CA GLU A 141 14.98 4.34 2.19
C GLU A 141 14.10 3.53 3.17
N ASP A 142 13.46 4.19 4.14
CA ASP A 142 12.58 3.57 5.15
C ASP A 142 11.29 2.96 4.55
N SER A 143 11.03 3.16 3.26
CA SER A 143 9.90 2.59 2.52
C SER A 143 10.30 1.82 1.27
N ALA A 144 11.61 1.57 1.10
CA ALA A 144 12.20 0.88 -0.05
C ALA A 144 11.71 1.44 -1.41
N LEU A 145 11.41 2.75 -1.47
CA LEU A 145 10.94 3.43 -2.67
C LEU A 145 12.08 3.67 -3.65
N ILE A 146 11.76 3.51 -4.93
CA ILE A 146 12.66 3.83 -6.04
C ILE A 146 12.14 5.04 -6.76
N TYR A 147 10.83 5.02 -7.08
CA TYR A 147 10.17 6.02 -7.89
C TYR A 147 8.68 6.07 -7.60
N VAL A 148 8.08 7.24 -7.75
CA VAL A 148 6.62 7.40 -7.81
C VAL A 148 6.28 8.25 -9.04
N ASN A 149 5.16 7.99 -9.68
CA ASN A 149 4.64 8.83 -10.76
C ASN A 149 3.29 9.37 -10.31
N LEU A 150 3.27 10.63 -9.91
CA LEU A 150 2.11 11.29 -9.32
C LEU A 150 1.57 12.44 -10.17
N ASN A 151 2.13 12.66 -11.36
CA ASN A 151 1.65 13.63 -12.34
C ASN A 151 1.88 13.11 -13.77
N ILE A 152 1.23 13.73 -14.75
CA ILE A 152 1.49 13.46 -16.18
C ILE A 152 2.96 13.77 -16.46
N SER A 153 3.64 12.85 -17.14
CA SER A 153 5.03 13.02 -17.55
C SER A 153 5.23 12.65 -19.02
N LYS A 154 6.41 12.92 -19.56
CA LYS A 154 6.86 12.39 -20.87
C LYS A 154 8.16 11.61 -20.69
N ASN A 155 8.28 10.99 -19.52
CA ASN A 155 9.53 10.42 -19.05
C ASN A 155 9.73 9.01 -19.58
N PHE A 156 8.68 8.34 -20.07
CA PHE A 156 8.74 6.95 -20.52
C PHE A 156 8.40 6.88 -22.01
N ASP A 157 9.37 6.47 -22.82
CA ASP A 157 9.20 6.42 -24.28
C ASP A 157 8.43 5.16 -24.70
N ASP A 158 8.56 4.08 -23.93
CA ASP A 158 7.96 2.78 -24.19
C ASP A 158 6.78 2.46 -23.26
N LYS A 159 5.89 1.60 -23.76
CA LYS A 159 4.88 0.95 -22.92
C LYS A 159 5.50 -0.22 -22.19
N ILE A 160 5.18 -0.36 -20.92
CA ILE A 160 5.59 -1.53 -20.15
C ILE A 160 4.67 -2.72 -20.43
N LYS A 161 5.23 -3.92 -20.33
CA LYS A 161 4.48 -5.17 -20.44
C LYS A 161 4.12 -5.70 -19.06
N VAL A 162 2.82 -5.79 -18.78
CA VAL A 162 2.32 -6.44 -17.55
C VAL A 162 1.51 -7.67 -17.89
N LYS A 163 1.76 -8.75 -17.15
CA LYS A 163 1.10 -10.04 -17.31
C LYS A 163 0.12 -10.25 -16.15
N ASN A 164 -1.14 -10.55 -16.45
CA ASN A 164 -2.09 -10.89 -15.38
C ASN A 164 -1.89 -12.32 -14.84
N LYS A 165 -2.70 -12.72 -13.85
CA LYS A 165 -2.64 -14.04 -13.19
C LYS A 165 -2.81 -15.26 -14.12
N TYR A 166 -3.33 -15.07 -15.34
CA TYR A 166 -3.50 -16.13 -16.36
C TYR A 166 -2.53 -16.04 -17.52
N GLY A 167 -1.61 -15.09 -17.45
CA GLY A 167 -0.60 -14.94 -18.45
C GLY A 167 -0.94 -14.04 -19.63
N LYS A 168 -2.12 -13.38 -19.63
CA LYS A 168 -2.43 -12.38 -20.65
C LYS A 168 -1.57 -11.14 -20.44
N ILE A 169 -0.91 -10.71 -21.50
CA ILE A 169 -0.05 -9.53 -21.54
C ILE A 169 -0.87 -8.29 -21.88
N PHE A 170 -0.52 -7.16 -21.27
CA PHE A 170 -1.08 -5.85 -21.52
C PHE A 170 0.04 -4.82 -21.61
N ASP A 171 -0.05 -3.93 -22.59
CA ASP A 171 0.85 -2.80 -22.72
C ASP A 171 0.25 -1.58 -22.01
N LEU A 172 0.99 -1.03 -21.04
CA LEU A 172 0.58 0.14 -20.28
C LEU A 172 1.47 1.34 -20.57
N ASP A 173 0.84 2.47 -20.88
CA ASP A 173 1.51 3.76 -20.99
C ASP A 173 1.64 4.41 -19.61
N LEU A 174 2.87 4.49 -19.11
CA LEU A 174 3.18 4.98 -17.77
C LEU A 174 3.11 6.49 -17.62
N ASN A 175 3.22 7.24 -18.71
CA ASN A 175 3.14 8.70 -18.69
C ASN A 175 1.77 9.20 -18.20
N ASN A 176 0.75 8.36 -18.34
CA ASN A 176 -0.65 8.70 -18.09
C ASN A 176 -1.27 7.98 -16.88
N ILE A 177 -0.46 7.32 -16.04
CA ILE A 177 -0.92 6.46 -14.94
C ILE A 177 -0.21 6.79 -13.63
N PHE A 178 -0.95 6.75 -12.52
CA PHE A 178 -0.35 6.78 -11.18
C PHE A 178 0.30 5.43 -10.85
N PHE A 179 1.60 5.44 -10.54
CA PHE A 179 2.30 4.24 -10.11
C PHE A 179 3.37 4.50 -9.05
N ILE A 180 3.73 3.43 -8.35
CA ILE A 180 4.82 3.40 -7.37
C ILE A 180 5.73 2.22 -7.72
N LEU A 181 7.03 2.46 -7.79
CA LEU A 181 8.06 1.43 -7.93
C LEU A 181 8.85 1.32 -6.61
N GLN A 182 8.92 0.10 -6.08
CA GLN A 182 9.60 -0.22 -4.83
C GLN A 182 10.51 -1.44 -5.00
N LYS A 183 11.56 -1.52 -4.18
CA LYS A 183 12.30 -2.78 -4.01
C LYS A 183 11.37 -3.81 -3.35
N LYS A 184 11.46 -5.06 -3.77
CA LYS A 184 10.72 -6.16 -3.14
C LYS A 184 11.36 -6.44 -1.77
N CYS A 185 10.51 -6.56 -0.75
CA CYS A 185 10.93 -6.79 0.63
C CYS A 185 10.37 -8.14 1.10
N ASP A 186 11.09 -8.79 2.00
CA ASP A 186 10.55 -9.93 2.75
C ASP A 186 9.58 -9.43 3.81
N ILE A 187 8.55 -10.20 4.14
CA ILE A 187 7.58 -9.79 5.17
C ILE A 187 8.23 -9.93 6.54
N PHE A 188 8.28 -8.84 7.32
CA PHE A 188 8.99 -8.77 8.61
C PHE A 188 8.70 -9.96 9.53
N TYR A 189 7.42 -10.20 9.82
CA TYR A 189 7.00 -11.27 10.75
C TYR A 189 7.33 -12.67 10.21
N GLN A 190 7.34 -12.87 8.89
CA GLN A 190 7.69 -14.19 8.33
C GLN A 190 9.18 -14.50 8.52
N VAL A 191 10.03 -13.48 8.45
CA VAL A 191 11.47 -13.64 8.72
C VAL A 191 11.70 -13.79 10.23
N TYR A 192 11.05 -12.94 11.03
CA TYR A 192 11.14 -12.96 12.49
C TYR A 192 10.73 -14.32 13.09
N GLU A 193 9.60 -14.88 12.64
CA GLU A 193 9.07 -16.17 13.12
C GLU A 193 9.95 -17.36 12.71
N LYS A 194 10.64 -17.28 11.57
CA LYS A 194 11.45 -18.38 11.03
C LYS A 194 12.87 -18.44 11.58
N THR A 195 13.41 -17.32 12.03
CA THR A 195 14.78 -17.28 12.56
C THR A 195 14.82 -17.88 13.96
N THR A 196 15.83 -18.71 14.22
CA THR A 196 16.15 -19.24 15.56
C THR A 196 17.32 -18.51 16.22
N ASP A 197 17.95 -17.57 15.51
CA ASP A 197 19.02 -16.74 16.05
C ASP A 197 18.42 -15.62 16.93
N GLU A 198 18.59 -15.77 18.24
CA GLU A 198 18.12 -14.82 19.24
C GLU A 198 18.76 -13.43 19.09
N LYS A 199 20.04 -13.35 18.76
CA LYS A 199 20.70 -12.06 18.53
C LYS A 199 20.09 -11.36 17.32
N TYR A 200 19.81 -12.11 16.27
CA TYR A 200 19.16 -11.57 15.09
C TYR A 200 17.73 -11.11 15.37
N LYS A 201 16.95 -11.83 16.19
CA LYS A 201 15.62 -11.37 16.62
C LYS A 201 15.67 -10.03 17.36
N LEU A 202 16.61 -9.85 18.29
CA LEU A 202 16.78 -8.57 18.99
C LEU A 202 17.16 -7.46 18.02
N TYR A 203 18.06 -7.75 17.07
CA TYR A 203 18.39 -6.82 15.99
C TYR A 203 17.17 -6.44 15.14
N LEU A 204 16.29 -7.39 14.81
CA LEU A 204 15.07 -7.10 14.04
C LEU A 204 14.07 -6.23 14.83
N ILE A 205 13.95 -6.42 16.15
CA ILE A 205 13.17 -5.53 17.01
C ILE A 205 13.74 -4.11 16.95
N GLU A 206 15.06 -3.98 17.12
CA GLU A 206 15.73 -2.68 17.10
C GLU A 206 15.58 -2.00 15.73
N SER A 207 15.77 -2.74 14.64
CA SER A 207 15.58 -2.20 13.29
C SER A 207 14.14 -1.74 13.05
N PHE A 208 13.14 -2.42 13.61
CA PHE A 208 11.74 -1.98 13.57
C PHE A 208 11.55 -0.66 14.32
N LEU A 209 12.17 -0.52 15.50
CA LEU A 209 12.14 0.73 16.29
C LEU A 209 12.81 1.87 15.54
N GLU A 210 13.96 1.62 14.93
CA GLU A 210 14.70 2.59 14.13
C GLU A 210 13.85 3.10 12.96
N MET A 211 13.18 2.20 12.22
CA MET A 211 12.25 2.57 11.15
C MET A 211 11.10 3.46 11.68
N ALA A 212 10.50 3.11 12.81
CA ALA A 212 9.43 3.91 13.42
C ALA A 212 9.94 5.28 13.89
N HIS A 213 11.12 5.32 14.50
CA HIS A 213 11.79 6.53 14.94
C HIS A 213 12.11 7.46 13.76
N ASN A 214 12.69 6.93 12.69
CA ASN A 214 13.08 7.69 11.50
C ASN A 214 11.90 8.38 10.82
N ARG A 215 10.71 7.75 10.86
CA ARG A 215 9.47 8.37 10.41
C ARG A 215 8.99 9.45 11.39
N THR A 216 8.93 9.12 12.67
CA THR A 216 8.37 10.00 13.70
C THR A 216 9.22 11.28 13.87
N LYS A 217 10.55 11.18 13.79
CA LYS A 217 11.47 12.33 13.84
C LYS A 217 11.37 13.26 12.64
N LYS A 218 10.74 12.81 11.55
CA LYS A 218 10.41 13.66 10.39
C LYS A 218 9.00 14.25 10.51
N LEU A 219 8.38 14.16 11.69
CA LEU A 219 7.02 14.63 11.98
C LEU A 219 5.94 13.91 11.17
N ILE A 220 6.19 12.67 10.74
CA ILE A 220 5.26 11.90 9.91
C ILE A 220 4.51 10.89 10.77
N ILE A 221 3.18 11.01 10.80
CA ILE A 221 2.27 10.03 11.42
C ILE A 221 1.81 9.01 10.40
N ASP A 222 1.64 7.76 10.82
CA ASP A 222 0.96 6.72 10.04
C ASP A 222 -0.39 6.36 10.67
N ASP A 223 -1.48 6.55 9.92
CA ASP A 223 -2.84 6.27 10.40
C ASP A 223 -3.34 4.84 10.11
N ASP A 224 -2.53 3.97 9.48
CA ASP A 224 -2.90 2.57 9.17
C ASP A 224 -2.19 1.52 10.04
N ILE A 225 -1.35 1.94 10.99
CA ILE A 225 -0.53 1.07 11.86
C ILE A 225 -1.33 -0.02 12.59
N GLY A 226 -2.60 0.26 12.92
CA GLY A 226 -3.33 -0.51 13.93
C GLY A 226 -3.84 -1.89 13.54
N LYS A 227 -3.60 -2.43 12.32
CA LYS A 227 -4.38 -3.59 11.86
C LYS A 227 -3.65 -4.72 11.14
N LYS A 228 -2.40 -4.57 10.69
CA LYS A 228 -1.81 -5.57 9.76
C LYS A 228 -0.29 -5.78 9.92
N ARG A 229 0.08 -6.99 10.34
CA ARG A 229 1.46 -7.52 10.31
C ARG A 229 2.14 -7.50 8.92
N ARG A 230 1.37 -7.31 7.84
CA ARG A 230 1.85 -7.37 6.45
C ARG A 230 2.34 -6.02 5.90
N ASN A 231 2.21 -4.94 6.66
CA ASN A 231 2.60 -3.61 6.19
C ASN A 231 4.09 -3.31 6.38
N TRP A 232 4.81 -4.19 7.09
CA TRP A 232 6.24 -4.06 7.35
C TRP A 232 7.03 -5.16 6.67
N GLY A 233 8.17 -4.75 6.12
CA GLY A 233 9.08 -5.63 5.42
C GLY A 233 10.50 -5.53 5.94
N LEU A 234 11.37 -6.36 5.37
CA LEU A 234 12.81 -6.27 5.49
C LEU A 234 13.41 -6.06 4.10
N PHE A 235 14.29 -5.06 4.00
CA PHE A 235 15.14 -4.84 2.83
C PHE A 235 16.58 -4.70 3.32
N ASN A 236 17.49 -5.52 2.77
CA ASN A 236 18.88 -5.63 3.25
C ASN A 236 18.97 -5.78 4.79
N ASN A 237 18.14 -6.66 5.34
CA ASN A 237 17.99 -6.93 6.79
C ASN A 237 17.50 -5.76 7.65
N LYS A 238 17.13 -4.61 7.05
CA LYS A 238 16.54 -3.48 7.79
C LYS A 238 15.02 -3.44 7.64
N ALA A 239 14.32 -3.11 8.71
CA ALA A 239 12.88 -2.91 8.70
C ALA A 239 12.50 -1.70 7.83
N VAL A 240 11.47 -1.89 7.01
CA VAL A 240 10.92 -0.86 6.12
C VAL A 240 9.40 -0.94 6.11
N THR A 241 8.73 0.17 5.80
CA THR A 241 7.28 0.19 5.61
C THR A 241 6.94 -0.05 4.14
N ILE A 242 6.26 -1.16 3.84
CA ILE A 242 5.87 -1.54 2.48
C ILE A 242 4.62 -0.75 2.04
N ASP A 243 3.69 -0.51 2.97
CA ASP A 243 2.44 0.21 2.69
C ASP A 243 2.54 1.68 3.14
N ILE A 244 2.87 2.55 2.20
CA ILE A 244 3.01 4.00 2.40
C ILE A 244 1.69 4.74 2.28
N GLY A 245 0.56 4.06 2.49
CA GLY A 245 -0.74 4.69 2.56
C GLY A 245 -0.93 5.42 3.89
N ARG A 246 -1.60 6.57 3.85
CA ARG A 246 -2.12 7.29 5.03
C ARG A 246 -1.09 7.95 5.95
N TRP A 247 0.00 8.40 5.38
CA TRP A 247 0.98 9.24 6.06
C TRP A 247 0.63 10.72 5.91
N TYR A 248 0.88 11.49 6.97
CA TYR A 248 0.72 12.94 6.97
C TYR A 248 1.64 13.59 8.01
N PHE A 249 1.97 14.86 7.81
CA PHE A 249 2.75 15.65 8.76
C PHE A 249 1.90 16.10 9.96
N ASP A 250 2.47 16.04 11.16
CA ASP A 250 1.86 16.58 12.37
C ASP A 250 2.94 17.14 13.31
N GLU A 251 2.94 18.47 13.47
CA GLU A 251 3.90 19.20 14.32
C GLU A 251 3.83 18.80 15.80
N LYS A 252 2.74 18.16 16.24
CA LYS A 252 2.65 17.65 17.62
C LYS A 252 3.77 16.65 17.95
N LEU A 253 4.36 16.01 16.94
CA LEU A 253 5.50 15.12 17.11
C LEU A 253 6.80 15.84 17.53
N GLN A 254 6.87 17.17 17.44
CA GLN A 254 7.96 17.98 18.00
C GLN A 254 7.96 17.98 19.53
N THR A 255 6.85 17.60 20.16
CA THR A 255 6.76 17.43 21.60
C THR A 255 7.12 16.00 21.99
N LEU A 256 7.81 15.84 23.14
CA LEU A 256 8.10 14.51 23.70
C LEU A 256 6.82 13.67 23.84
N PHE A 257 5.70 14.30 24.24
CA PHE A 257 4.43 13.61 24.38
C PHE A 257 3.90 13.07 23.05
N GLY A 258 3.90 13.90 21.98
CA GLY A 258 3.47 13.48 20.65
C GLY A 258 4.37 12.38 20.09
N TYR A 259 5.67 12.56 20.19
CA TYR A 259 6.68 11.58 19.78
C TYR A 259 6.49 10.23 20.49
N LYS A 260 6.42 10.20 21.83
CA LYS A 260 6.17 8.98 22.62
C LYS A 260 4.88 8.28 22.18
N LYS A 261 3.80 9.05 22.03
CA LYS A 261 2.49 8.53 21.63
C LYS A 261 2.54 7.83 20.28
N GLU A 262 3.21 8.41 19.29
CA GLU A 262 3.34 7.82 17.97
C GLU A 262 4.27 6.60 17.96
N MET A 263 5.39 6.63 18.68
CA MET A 263 6.28 5.46 18.82
C MET A 263 5.58 4.27 19.48
N ILE A 264 4.79 4.51 20.53
CA ILE A 264 3.96 3.48 21.19
C ILE A 264 2.89 2.95 20.22
N LYS A 265 2.25 3.84 19.44
CA LYS A 265 1.26 3.45 18.43
C LYS A 265 1.92 2.56 17.37
N ALA A 266 3.06 2.98 16.82
CA ALA A 266 3.84 2.28 15.79
C ALA A 266 4.23 0.86 16.20
N THR A 267 4.60 0.68 17.46
CA THR A 267 5.06 -0.60 18.00
C THR A 267 3.95 -1.49 18.56
N LYS A 268 2.69 -1.02 18.59
CA LYS A 268 1.57 -1.73 19.22
C LYS A 268 1.41 -3.19 18.76
N ILE A 269 1.54 -3.45 17.46
CA ILE A 269 1.37 -4.81 16.90
C ILE A 269 2.58 -5.69 17.23
N LEU A 270 3.80 -5.13 17.20
CA LEU A 270 5.02 -5.84 17.59
C LEU A 270 4.98 -6.19 19.07
N ARG A 271 4.67 -5.22 19.93
CA ARG A 271 4.47 -5.42 21.36
C ARG A 271 3.47 -6.55 21.63
N LYS A 272 2.28 -6.48 21.04
CA LYS A 272 1.27 -7.52 21.20
C LYS A 272 1.79 -8.89 20.76
N TYR A 273 2.50 -8.96 19.63
CA TYR A 273 3.07 -10.21 19.16
C TYR A 273 4.09 -10.78 20.17
N LEU A 274 4.99 -9.95 20.69
CA LEU A 274 5.98 -10.36 21.68
C LEU A 274 5.32 -10.78 23.00
N GLU A 275 4.31 -10.06 23.49
CA GLU A 275 3.53 -10.45 24.68
C GLU A 275 2.90 -11.83 24.53
N ASP A 276 2.33 -12.11 23.35
CA ASP A 276 1.63 -13.36 23.08
C ASP A 276 2.58 -14.55 22.83
N ASN A 277 3.82 -14.33 22.36
CA ASN A 277 4.69 -15.41 21.83
C ASN A 277 6.11 -15.47 22.41
N GLU A 278 6.69 -14.31 22.79
CA GLU A 278 8.09 -14.17 23.24
C GLU A 278 8.17 -13.14 24.39
N PRO A 279 7.45 -13.36 25.51
CA PRO A 279 7.28 -12.37 26.57
C PRO A 279 8.60 -11.95 27.23
N GLU A 280 9.64 -12.78 27.17
CA GLU A 280 10.98 -12.46 27.64
C GLU A 280 11.64 -11.30 26.87
N LYS A 281 11.19 -11.00 25.64
CA LYS A 281 11.72 -9.90 24.81
C LYS A 281 11.03 -8.56 25.05
N ILE A 282 9.97 -8.53 25.87
CA ILE A 282 9.26 -7.30 26.20
C ILE A 282 10.13 -6.33 27.00
N SER A 283 10.97 -6.84 27.90
CA SER A 283 11.94 -6.02 28.64
C SER A 283 12.88 -5.28 27.69
N PHE A 284 13.43 -6.00 26.69
CA PHE A 284 14.27 -5.42 25.64
C PHE A 284 13.53 -4.35 24.82
N LEU A 285 12.30 -4.62 24.39
CA LEU A 285 11.48 -3.64 23.65
C LEU A 285 11.26 -2.37 24.48
N ASN A 286 10.92 -2.50 25.75
CA ASN A 286 10.67 -1.37 26.64
C ASN A 286 11.94 -0.54 26.86
N GLN A 287 13.05 -1.20 27.21
CA GLN A 287 14.33 -0.52 27.40
C GLN A 287 14.76 0.25 26.15
N SER A 288 14.59 -0.36 24.97
CA SER A 288 14.95 0.29 23.70
C SER A 288 14.06 1.50 23.41
N LEU A 289 12.75 1.40 23.68
CA LEU A 289 11.84 2.55 23.58
C LEU A 289 12.20 3.68 24.56
N ASP A 290 12.52 3.34 25.82
CA ASP A 290 12.92 4.31 26.83
C ASP A 290 14.21 5.03 26.41
N ASN A 291 15.17 4.33 25.83
CA ASN A 291 16.37 4.97 25.24
C ASN A 291 16.00 5.99 24.16
N TYR A 292 15.06 5.69 23.26
CA TYR A 292 14.58 6.66 22.26
C TYR A 292 13.85 7.86 22.89
N PHE A 293 13.25 7.67 24.06
CA PHE A 293 12.49 8.69 24.76
C PHE A 293 13.40 9.63 25.58
N GLU A 294 14.44 9.09 26.18
CA GLU A 294 15.45 9.85 26.94
C GLU A 294 16.34 10.66 26.01
N ASN A 295 16.66 10.13 24.84
CA ASN A 295 17.46 10.81 23.81
C ASN A 295 16.61 11.68 22.86
N PHE A 296 15.35 11.95 23.19
CA PHE A 296 14.51 12.83 22.38
C PHE A 296 14.99 14.28 22.50
N ASP A 297 15.37 14.88 21.37
CA ASP A 297 15.79 16.27 21.29
C ASP A 297 14.82 17.08 20.43
N SER A 298 14.09 18.00 21.07
CA SER A 298 13.16 18.90 20.38
C SER A 298 13.85 19.98 19.53
N SER A 299 15.15 20.20 19.70
CA SER A 299 15.91 21.18 18.91
C SER A 299 16.32 20.67 17.53
N ALA A 300 16.10 19.38 17.25
CA ALA A 300 16.42 18.74 15.98
C ALA A 300 15.34 18.93 14.88
N PHE A 301 14.29 19.71 15.15
CA PHE A 301 13.12 19.91 14.27
C PHE A 301 13.06 21.33 13.69
#